data_AF-A0A2M7EPR4-F1
#
_entry.id   AF-A0A2M7EPR4-F1
#
_cell.length_a   1.000
_cell.length_b   1.000
_cell.length_c   1.000
_cell.angle_alpha   90.00
_cell.angle_beta   90.00
_cell.angle_gamma   90.00
#
_symmetry.space_group_name_H-M   'P 1'
#
loop_
_entity.id
_entity.type
_entity.pdbx_description
1 polymer ?
#
loop_
_entity_poly.entity_id
_entity_poly.type
_entity_poly.pdbx_seq_one_letter_code
_entity_poly.pdbx_strand_id
1 'polypeptide(L)'
;MQQDQSFLTDDSGAVTVDWVVLTAALVGLGLAAIAVVSAGVEDLSGDTRGQLENQSISTSFASAGDNSWSWSGRTSQTYYDIGAALAPGNNGATYYWAQQEAIADMPEGYNFDSPLVDLDTGNVIYTSNDGSTYASGGEIWAADDFPGTPAYWGA
;
A
#
# COMPACT_ATOMS: atom_id res chain seq x y z
N MET A 1 38.49 13.99 -73.70
CA MET A 1 37.05 13.73 -73.51
C MET A 1 36.73 12.24 -73.74
N GLN A 2 37.45 11.30 -73.12
CA GLN A 2 37.23 9.85 -73.29
C GLN A 2 37.08 9.08 -71.97
N GLN A 3 37.16 9.75 -70.81
CA GLN A 3 37.15 9.05 -69.52
C GLN A 3 35.74 8.74 -69.00
N ASP A 4 34.71 9.53 -69.36
CA ASP A 4 33.39 9.39 -68.73
C ASP A 4 32.58 8.16 -69.18
N GLN A 5 32.82 7.65 -70.41
CA GLN A 5 32.07 6.49 -70.90
C GLN A 5 32.50 5.16 -70.25
N SER A 6 33.72 5.09 -69.72
CA SER A 6 34.22 3.87 -69.06
C SER A 6 33.65 3.71 -67.65
N PHE A 7 33.34 4.80 -66.95
CA PHE A 7 32.74 4.77 -65.60
C PHE A 7 31.29 4.26 -65.59
N LEU A 8 30.51 4.55 -66.64
CA LEU A 8 29.11 4.09 -66.76
C LEU A 8 28.99 2.62 -67.23
N THR A 9 30.08 2.03 -67.73
CA THR A 9 30.10 0.67 -68.31
C THR A 9 30.78 -0.35 -67.39
N ASP A 10 31.28 0.07 -66.23
CA ASP A 10 32.02 -0.79 -65.30
C ASP A 10 31.07 -1.49 -64.29
N ASP A 11 30.72 -2.75 -64.58
CA ASP A 11 29.80 -3.58 -63.79
C ASP A 11 30.30 -3.82 -62.34
N SER A 12 31.62 -3.72 -62.11
CA SER A 12 32.20 -3.86 -60.76
C SER A 12 31.87 -2.66 -59.86
N GLY A 13 31.63 -1.48 -60.45
CA GLY A 13 31.12 -0.31 -59.75
C GLY A 13 29.64 -0.45 -59.34
N ALA A 14 28.83 -1.13 -60.16
CA ALA A 14 27.41 -1.34 -59.86
C ALA A 14 27.21 -2.23 -58.62
N VAL A 15 28.02 -3.28 -58.47
CA VAL A 15 27.98 -4.19 -57.30
C VAL A 15 28.42 -3.48 -56.00
N THR A 16 29.36 -2.54 -56.10
CA THR A 16 29.80 -1.73 -54.95
C THR A 16 28.89 -0.54 -54.67
N VAL A 17 27.87 -0.28 -55.48
CA VAL A 17 26.81 0.68 -55.14
C VAL A 17 25.63 -0.03 -54.47
N ASP A 18 25.36 -1.29 -54.82
CA ASP A 18 24.29 -2.09 -54.22
C ASP A 18 24.50 -2.34 -52.71
N TRP A 19 25.72 -2.63 -52.27
CA TRP A 19 25.98 -2.80 -50.82
C TRP A 19 25.84 -1.48 -50.04
N VAL A 20 26.09 -0.32 -50.66
CA VAL A 20 25.86 0.99 -50.02
C VAL A 20 24.36 1.24 -49.89
N VAL A 21 23.56 0.90 -50.90
CA VAL A 21 22.11 1.04 -50.83
C VAL A 21 21.50 0.10 -49.78
N LEU A 22 21.96 -1.15 -49.70
CA LEU A 22 21.51 -2.10 -48.70
C LEU A 22 21.86 -1.67 -47.27
N THR A 23 23.07 -1.15 -47.06
CA THR A 23 23.48 -0.64 -45.74
C THR A 23 22.76 0.66 -45.38
N ALA A 24 22.53 1.56 -46.34
CA ALA A 24 21.72 2.76 -46.14
C ALA A 24 20.27 2.42 -45.78
N ALA A 25 19.68 1.40 -46.43
CA ALA A 25 18.35 0.89 -46.09
C ALA A 25 18.31 0.29 -44.67
N LEU A 26 19.34 -0.45 -44.28
CA LEU A 26 19.46 -1.00 -42.92
C LEU A 26 19.58 0.09 -41.85
N VAL A 27 20.37 1.12 -42.09
CA VAL A 27 20.50 2.28 -41.18
C VAL A 27 19.17 3.03 -41.08
N GLY A 28 18.46 3.22 -42.20
CA GLY A 28 17.12 3.82 -42.21
C GLY A 28 16.11 3.02 -41.36
N LEU A 29 16.12 1.70 -41.48
CA LEU A 29 15.29 0.81 -40.64
C LEU A 29 15.70 0.87 -39.15
N GLY A 30 16.99 0.99 -38.86
CA GLY A 30 17.50 1.17 -37.50
C GLY A 30 17.01 2.47 -36.86
N LEU A 31 17.04 3.59 -37.60
CA LEU A 31 16.50 4.87 -37.13
C LEU A 31 14.99 4.79 -36.85
N ALA A 32 14.23 4.12 -37.71
CA ALA A 32 12.80 3.90 -37.50
C ALA A 32 12.51 3.04 -36.25
N ALA A 33 13.29 1.97 -36.04
CA ALA A 33 13.15 1.12 -34.87
C ALA A 33 13.47 1.87 -33.56
N ILE A 34 14.52 2.72 -33.56
CA ILE A 34 14.89 3.54 -32.39
C ILE A 34 13.75 4.50 -32.02
N ALA A 35 13.05 5.08 -32.99
CA ALA A 35 11.91 5.96 -32.71
C ALA A 35 10.79 5.23 -31.94
N VAL A 36 10.47 3.99 -32.32
CA VAL A 36 9.45 3.16 -31.63
C VAL A 36 9.92 2.77 -30.23
N VAL A 37 11.16 2.33 -30.09
CA VAL A 37 11.74 1.95 -28.79
C VAL A 37 11.79 3.16 -27.86
N SER A 38 12.19 4.33 -28.35
CA SER A 38 12.26 5.56 -27.55
C SER A 38 10.90 5.95 -27.00
N ALA A 39 9.84 5.88 -27.81
CA ALA A 39 8.48 6.17 -27.35
C ALA A 39 8.05 5.18 -26.25
N GLY A 40 8.26 3.87 -26.46
CA GLY A 40 7.92 2.86 -25.46
C GLY A 40 8.70 3.00 -24.14
N VAL A 41 9.97 3.44 -24.21
CA VAL A 41 10.78 3.71 -23.01
C VAL A 41 10.29 4.97 -22.28
N GLU A 42 9.87 6.02 -22.99
CA GLU A 42 9.28 7.22 -22.39
C GLU A 42 7.98 6.88 -21.65
N ASP A 43 7.09 6.11 -22.29
CA ASP A 43 5.82 5.65 -21.69
C ASP A 43 6.08 4.84 -20.41
N LEU A 44 6.97 3.84 -20.48
CA LEU A 44 7.33 3.03 -19.32
C LEU A 44 7.98 3.85 -18.19
N SER A 45 8.78 4.85 -18.54
CA SER A 45 9.39 5.76 -17.57
C SER A 45 8.32 6.63 -16.90
N GLY A 46 7.31 7.06 -17.67
CA GLY A 46 6.14 7.78 -17.17
C GLY A 46 5.30 6.95 -16.20
N ASP A 47 4.99 5.71 -16.57
CA ASP A 47 4.26 4.77 -15.71
C ASP A 47 5.03 4.50 -14.41
N THR A 48 6.34 4.25 -14.51
CA THR A 48 7.20 4.04 -13.34
C THR A 48 7.18 5.26 -12.42
N ARG A 49 7.27 6.47 -12.99
CA ARG A 49 7.17 7.72 -12.22
C ARG A 49 5.82 7.81 -11.52
N GLY A 50 4.72 7.57 -12.22
CA GLY A 50 3.38 7.60 -11.63
C GLY A 50 3.20 6.58 -10.51
N GLN A 51 3.76 5.38 -10.65
CA GLN A 51 3.76 4.38 -9.58
C GLN A 51 4.55 4.85 -8.36
N LEU A 52 5.73 5.45 -8.55
CA LEU A 52 6.56 5.96 -7.47
C LEU A 52 5.94 7.20 -6.79
N GLU A 53 5.28 8.08 -7.55
CA GLU A 53 4.55 9.23 -7.00
C GLU A 53 3.32 8.79 -6.19
N ASN A 54 2.63 7.74 -6.62
CA ASN A 54 1.51 7.16 -5.88
C ASN A 54 1.95 6.26 -4.71
N GLN A 55 3.23 5.89 -4.64
CA GLN A 55 3.77 5.11 -3.54
C GLN A 55 4.01 6.00 -2.32
N SER A 56 2.99 6.13 -1.47
CA SER A 56 3.11 6.78 -0.17
C SER A 56 4.04 5.95 0.75
N ILE A 57 5.17 6.53 1.15
CA ILE A 57 5.97 6.01 2.26
C ILE A 57 5.21 6.37 3.53
N SER A 58 4.62 5.39 4.21
CA SER A 58 4.16 5.59 5.60
C SER A 58 5.34 6.11 6.41
N THR A 59 5.27 7.37 6.84
CA THR A 59 6.37 8.09 7.52
C THR A 59 6.65 7.56 8.93
N SER A 60 5.91 6.54 9.36
CA SER A 60 6.05 5.91 10.65
C SER A 60 6.80 4.59 10.49
N PHE A 61 8.12 4.66 10.48
CA PHE A 61 8.93 3.52 10.92
C PHE A 61 8.94 3.62 12.44
N ALA A 62 8.29 2.70 13.14
CA ALA A 62 8.35 2.64 14.59
C ALA A 62 9.83 2.71 15.02
N SER A 63 10.25 3.85 15.55
CA SER A 63 11.58 4.01 16.10
C SER A 63 11.73 3.03 17.25
N ALA A 64 12.87 2.36 17.38
CA ALA A 64 13.11 1.43 18.48
C ALA A 64 12.89 2.16 19.83
N GLY A 65 11.71 1.98 20.43
CA GLY A 65 11.18 2.76 21.56
C GLY A 65 9.72 3.22 21.41
N ASP A 66 9.11 3.09 20.24
CA ASP A 66 7.69 3.42 20.00
C ASP A 66 6.82 2.20 20.29
N ASN A 67 5.98 2.29 21.32
CA ASN A 67 4.99 1.27 21.67
C ASN A 67 3.79 1.38 20.69
N SER A 68 4.09 1.33 19.37
CA SER A 68 3.13 1.59 18.30
C SER A 68 2.16 0.44 18.19
N TRP A 69 1.07 0.55 18.91
CA TRP A 69 -0.10 -0.27 18.67
C TRP A 69 -0.71 0.08 17.32
N SER A 70 -0.74 -0.89 16.42
CA SER A 70 -1.42 -0.74 15.13
C SER A 70 -2.91 -1.02 15.33
N TRP A 71 -3.71 0.03 15.51
CA TRP A 71 -5.16 -0.11 15.66
C TRP A 71 -5.79 -0.76 14.42
N SER A 72 -6.63 -1.78 14.63
CA SER A 72 -7.27 -2.55 13.56
C SER A 72 -8.40 -1.80 12.84
N GLY A 73 -8.76 -0.60 13.31
CA GLY A 73 -9.87 0.20 12.77
C GLY A 73 -11.25 -0.33 13.17
N ARG A 74 -11.32 -1.38 14.00
CA ARG A 74 -12.57 -2.03 14.39
C ARG A 74 -13.24 -1.29 15.55
N THR A 75 -14.56 -1.23 15.50
CA THR A 75 -15.41 -0.72 16.58
C THR A 75 -15.96 -1.87 17.41
N SER A 76 -16.50 -1.56 18.60
CA SER A 76 -17.23 -2.51 19.44
C SER A 76 -18.37 -3.21 18.71
N GLN A 77 -19.05 -2.52 17.78
CA GLN A 77 -20.08 -3.13 16.95
C GLN A 77 -19.50 -4.19 16.00
N THR A 78 -18.37 -3.89 15.34
CA THR A 78 -17.70 -4.87 14.48
C THR A 78 -17.31 -6.13 15.25
N TYR A 79 -16.79 -5.99 16.46
CA TYR A 79 -16.49 -7.14 17.32
C TYR A 79 -17.76 -7.89 17.74
N TYR A 80 -18.84 -7.18 18.08
CA TYR A 80 -20.13 -7.79 18.39
C TYR A 80 -20.66 -8.62 17.22
N ASP A 81 -20.59 -8.11 15.99
CA ASP A 81 -21.06 -8.82 14.80
C ASP A 81 -20.24 -10.10 14.52
N ILE A 82 -18.93 -10.08 14.80
CA ILE A 82 -18.09 -11.28 14.76
C ILE A 82 -18.56 -12.30 15.80
N GLY A 83 -18.79 -11.86 17.04
CA GLY A 83 -19.32 -12.73 18.09
C GLY A 83 -20.72 -13.28 17.78
N ALA A 84 -21.58 -12.48 17.14
CA ALA A 84 -22.94 -12.85 16.78
C ALA A 84 -22.95 -13.90 15.65
N ALA A 85 -21.99 -13.83 14.73
CA ALA A 85 -21.79 -14.85 13.71
C ALA A 85 -21.34 -16.20 14.30
N LEU A 86 -20.56 -16.17 15.39
CA LEU A 86 -20.08 -17.37 16.08
C LEU A 86 -21.13 -17.98 17.03
N ALA A 87 -22.02 -17.16 17.58
CA ALA A 87 -23.05 -17.59 18.54
C ALA A 87 -24.42 -16.94 18.26
N PRO A 88 -25.08 -17.28 17.14
CA PRO A 88 -26.33 -16.64 16.75
C PRO A 88 -27.44 -16.90 17.77
N GLY A 89 -28.09 -15.82 18.21
CA GLY A 89 -29.21 -15.85 19.16
C GLY A 89 -28.82 -16.08 20.63
N ASN A 90 -27.54 -16.23 20.95
CA ASN A 90 -27.05 -16.36 22.33
C ASN A 90 -26.22 -15.15 22.73
N ASN A 91 -26.90 -14.11 23.24
CA ASN A 91 -26.29 -12.82 23.56
C ASN A 91 -25.07 -12.93 24.51
N GLY A 92 -25.13 -13.80 25.53
CA GLY A 92 -23.99 -13.99 26.45
C GLY A 92 -22.76 -14.57 25.76
N ALA A 93 -22.96 -15.55 24.87
CA ALA A 93 -21.86 -16.12 24.08
C ALA A 93 -21.37 -15.14 23.00
N THR A 94 -22.26 -14.32 22.43
CA THR A 94 -21.90 -13.25 21.49
C THR A 94 -20.90 -12.28 22.12
N TYR A 95 -21.21 -11.72 23.30
CA TYR A 95 -20.30 -10.81 23.99
C TYR A 95 -19.00 -11.50 24.42
N TYR A 96 -19.06 -12.76 24.85
CA TYR A 96 -17.85 -13.53 25.16
C TYR A 96 -16.89 -13.61 23.97
N TRP A 97 -17.39 -14.00 22.78
CA TRP A 97 -16.56 -14.08 21.59
C TRP A 97 -16.10 -12.69 21.09
N ALA A 98 -16.97 -11.70 21.17
CA ALA A 98 -16.64 -10.33 20.79
C ALA A 98 -15.50 -9.75 21.65
N GLN A 99 -15.54 -9.99 22.96
CA GLN A 99 -14.48 -9.58 23.89
C GLN A 99 -13.17 -10.32 23.62
N GLN A 100 -13.23 -11.62 23.32
CA GLN A 100 -12.04 -12.41 22.95
C GLN A 100 -11.35 -11.86 21.69
N GLU A 101 -12.12 -11.43 20.69
CA GLU A 101 -11.58 -10.81 19.47
C GLU A 101 -11.00 -9.42 19.75
N ALA A 102 -11.61 -8.63 20.63
CA ALA A 102 -11.07 -7.34 21.06
C ALA A 102 -9.74 -7.53 21.82
N ILE A 103 -9.65 -8.52 22.73
CA ILE A 103 -8.42 -8.85 23.45
C ILE A 103 -7.27 -9.20 22.48
N ALA A 104 -7.56 -9.87 21.37
CA ALA A 104 -6.53 -10.21 20.37
C ALA A 104 -5.95 -8.98 19.65
N ASP A 105 -6.72 -7.89 19.55
CA ASP A 105 -6.31 -6.63 18.92
C ASP A 105 -5.73 -5.62 19.92
N MET A 106 -5.58 -5.96 21.20
CA MET A 106 -5.18 -5.01 22.24
C MET A 106 -3.68 -4.63 22.17
N PRO A 107 -3.31 -3.41 22.61
CA PRO A 107 -1.91 -3.01 22.75
C PRO A 107 -1.16 -3.82 23.83
N GLU A 108 0.15 -4.03 23.64
CA GLU A 108 0.99 -4.62 24.69
C GLU A 108 1.02 -3.74 25.95
N GLY A 109 0.87 -4.36 27.12
CA GLY A 109 0.82 -3.66 28.42
C GLY A 109 -0.58 -3.16 28.82
N TYR A 110 -1.60 -3.50 28.04
CA TYR A 110 -3.00 -3.22 28.33
C TYR A 110 -3.81 -4.49 28.61
N ASN A 111 -4.99 -4.31 29.18
CA ASN A 111 -5.96 -5.32 29.51
C ASN A 111 -7.37 -4.88 29.11
N PHE A 112 -8.27 -5.86 29.15
CA PHE A 112 -9.69 -5.69 28.84
C PHE A 112 -10.58 -6.43 29.86
N ASP A 113 -10.08 -6.62 31.10
CA ASP A 113 -10.80 -7.31 32.18
C ASP A 113 -12.10 -6.60 32.60
N SER A 114 -12.10 -5.27 32.46
CA SER A 114 -13.31 -4.44 32.53
C SER A 114 -13.61 -3.97 31.11
N PRO A 115 -14.41 -4.71 30.32
CA PRO A 115 -14.64 -4.39 28.91
C PRO A 115 -15.37 -3.05 28.81
N LEU A 116 -14.63 -2.02 28.40
CA LEU A 116 -15.12 -0.66 28.25
C LEU A 116 -15.23 -0.30 26.77
N VAL A 117 -16.22 0.51 26.44
CA VAL A 117 -16.41 1.11 25.12
C VAL A 117 -16.65 2.59 25.26
N ASP A 118 -16.22 3.33 24.26
CA ASP A 118 -16.52 4.74 24.11
C ASP A 118 -17.87 4.90 23.40
N LEU A 119 -18.84 5.56 24.03
CA LEU A 119 -20.16 5.78 23.43
C LEU A 119 -20.14 6.81 22.30
N ASP A 120 -19.14 7.69 22.27
CA ASP A 120 -19.05 8.76 21.28
C ASP A 120 -18.52 8.24 19.93
N THR A 121 -17.50 7.37 19.96
CA THR A 121 -16.88 6.79 18.75
C THR A 121 -17.29 5.35 18.49
N GLY A 122 -17.83 4.64 19.48
CA GLY A 122 -18.11 3.20 19.41
C GLY A 122 -16.86 2.33 19.51
N ASN A 123 -15.70 2.90 19.81
CA ASN A 123 -14.44 2.15 19.93
C ASN A 123 -14.37 1.39 21.25
N VAL A 124 -13.64 0.27 21.26
CA VAL A 124 -13.25 -0.41 22.51
C VAL A 124 -12.16 0.38 23.21
N ILE A 125 -12.21 0.41 24.55
CA ILE A 125 -11.24 1.10 25.40
C ILE A 125 -10.45 0.05 26.16
N TYR A 126 -9.15 -0.04 25.91
CA TYR A 126 -8.24 -0.88 26.67
C TYR A 126 -7.65 -0.07 27.84
N THR A 127 -7.53 -0.70 29.00
CA THR A 127 -6.94 -0.07 30.20
C THR A 127 -5.52 -0.57 30.38
N SER A 128 -4.56 0.30 30.69
CA SER A 128 -3.19 -0.17 30.96
C SER A 128 -3.14 -1.06 32.21
N ASN A 129 -2.15 -1.94 32.31
CA ASN A 129 -2.00 -2.84 33.45
C ASN A 129 -1.82 -2.14 34.80
N ASP A 130 -1.36 -0.89 34.77
CA ASP A 130 -1.23 -0.03 35.95
C ASP A 130 -2.48 0.86 36.19
N GLY A 131 -3.43 0.87 35.25
CA GLY A 131 -4.68 1.65 35.33
C GLY A 131 -4.55 3.14 34.99
N SER A 132 -3.34 3.61 34.70
CA SER A 132 -3.03 5.04 34.52
C SER A 132 -3.47 5.60 33.15
N THR A 133 -3.70 4.75 32.15
CA THR A 133 -3.96 5.18 30.76
C THR A 133 -5.03 4.34 30.07
N TYR A 134 -5.70 4.96 29.10
CA TYR A 134 -6.65 4.33 28.18
C TYR A 134 -6.11 4.35 26.76
N ALA A 135 -6.25 3.24 26.05
CA ALA A 135 -5.96 3.13 24.62
C ALA A 135 -7.26 2.91 23.86
N SER A 136 -7.55 3.78 22.88
CA SER A 136 -8.76 3.71 22.05
C SER A 136 -8.51 4.45 20.73
N GLY A 137 -9.05 3.94 19.62
CA GLY A 137 -8.97 4.60 18.31
C GLY A 137 -7.54 4.79 17.75
N GLY A 138 -6.56 4.02 18.24
CA GLY A 138 -5.15 4.18 17.88
C GLY A 138 -4.39 5.26 18.66
N GLU A 139 -5.02 5.87 19.65
CA GLU A 139 -4.40 6.87 20.52
C GLU A 139 -4.36 6.40 21.98
N ILE A 140 -3.43 6.95 22.75
CA ILE A 140 -3.27 6.69 24.18
C ILE A 140 -3.54 8.00 24.94
N TRP A 141 -4.41 7.92 25.94
CA TRP A 141 -4.84 9.03 26.78
C TRP A 141 -4.55 8.70 28.25
N ALA A 142 -4.32 9.71 29.08
CA ALA A 142 -4.40 9.53 30.52
C ALA A 142 -5.85 9.16 30.89
N ALA A 143 -6.05 8.23 31.81
CA ALA A 143 -7.39 7.76 32.16
C ALA A 143 -8.30 8.92 32.64
N ASP A 144 -7.73 9.90 33.36
CA ASP A 144 -8.43 11.09 33.86
C ASP A 144 -8.72 12.16 32.79
N ASP A 145 -8.09 12.09 31.62
CA ASP A 145 -8.20 13.09 30.54
C ASP A 145 -8.71 12.45 29.23
N PHE A 146 -9.40 11.31 29.35
CA PHE A 146 -9.98 10.65 28.19
C PHE A 146 -11.15 11.49 27.64
N PRO A 147 -11.14 11.85 26.35
CA PRO A 147 -12.11 12.80 25.78
C PRO A 147 -13.51 12.19 25.54
N GLY A 148 -13.63 10.86 25.59
CA GLY A 148 -14.87 10.14 25.34
C GLY A 148 -15.64 9.75 26.61
N THR A 149 -16.72 9.00 26.40
CA THR A 149 -17.62 8.52 27.46
C THR A 149 -17.44 7.02 27.66
N PRO A 150 -16.57 6.57 28.59
CA PRO A 150 -16.38 5.15 28.86
C PRO A 150 -17.62 4.54 29.51
N ALA A 151 -18.14 3.48 28.89
CA ALA A 151 -19.26 2.69 29.38
C ALA A 151 -18.94 1.19 29.32
N TYR A 152 -19.58 0.40 30.17
CA TYR A 152 -19.39 -1.06 30.18
C TYR A 152 -19.99 -1.68 28.92
N TRP A 153 -19.22 -2.55 28.26
CA TRP A 153 -19.65 -3.23 27.04
C TRP A 153 -20.40 -4.52 27.36
N GLY A 154 -21.63 -4.62 26.87
CA GLY A 154 -22.51 -5.76 27.15
C GLY A 154 -23.33 -5.64 28.43
N ALA A 155 -23.49 -4.41 28.96
CA ALA A 155 -24.50 -4.07 29.95
C ALA A 155 -25.93 -4.06 29.36
#